data_AF-A0A9N9HKQ3-F1
#
_entry.id   AF-A0A9N9HKQ3-F1
#
_cell.length_a   1.000
_cell.length_b   1.000
_cell.length_c   1.000
_cell.angle_alpha   90.00
_cell.angle_beta   90.00
_cell.angle_gamma   90.00
#
_symmetry.space_group_name_H-M   'P 1'
#
loop_
_entity.id
_entity.type
_entity.pdbx_description
1 polymer ?
#
loop_
_entity_poly.entity_id
_entity_poly.type
_entity_poly.pdbx_seq_one_letter_code
_entity_poly.pdbx_strand_id
1 'polypeptide(L)' 'MNNMNLMIKMYNNEKKGKLPEQAHPTDAGFDVQYPGETPIQISSRQTVLIDLHITFKIPVGT' A
#
# COMPACT_ATOMS: atom_id res chain seq x y z
N MET A 1 -7.65 -16.20 23.15
CA MET A 1 -7.24 -16.09 21.73
C MET A 1 -6.48 -14.79 21.60
N ASN A 2 -5.17 -14.85 21.35
CA ASN A 2 -4.36 -13.64 21.16
C ASN A 2 -4.71 -13.06 19.79
N ASN A 3 -5.46 -11.95 19.77
CA ASN A 3 -5.53 -11.10 18.60
C ASN A 3 -4.12 -10.52 18.39
N MET A 4 -3.32 -11.13 17.53
CA MET A 4 -2.13 -10.49 16.99
C MET A 4 -2.60 -9.29 16.18
N ASN A 5 -2.73 -8.14 16.85
CA ASN A 5 -2.81 -6.85 16.19
C ASN A 5 -1.48 -6.68 15.44
N LEU A 6 -1.48 -6.99 14.15
CA LEU A 6 -0.45 -6.59 13.20
C LEU A 6 -0.41 -5.06 13.21
N MET A 7 0.34 -4.46 14.14
CA MET A 7 0.65 -3.03 14.12
C MET A 7 1.64 -2.76 12.99
N ILE A 8 1.18 -2.88 11.75
CA ILE A 8 1.89 -2.38 10.58
C ILE A 8 1.80 -0.86 10.66
N LYS A 9 2.95 -0.20 10.84
CA LYS A 9 2.99 1.27 10.78
C LYS A 9 3.21 1.69 9.33
N MET A 10 2.33 2.57 8.85
CA MET A 10 2.34 3.10 7.50
C MET A 10 2.74 4.56 7.55
N TYR A 11 3.71 4.94 6.71
CA TYR A 11 4.20 6.31 6.60
C TYR A 11 3.95 6.81 5.18
N ASN A 12 3.23 7.92 5.05
CA ASN A 12 3.03 8.62 3.77
C ASN A 12 4.12 9.69 3.63
N ASN A 13 5.08 9.47 2.74
CA ASN A 13 6.20 10.37 2.53
C ASN A 13 5.69 11.68 1.91
N GLU A 14 5.89 12.78 2.65
CA GLU A 14 5.56 14.15 2.20
C GLU A 14 4.08 14.33 1.77
N LYS A 15 3.16 13.47 2.25
CA LYS A 15 1.74 13.43 1.84
C LYS A 15 1.51 13.19 0.34
N LYS A 16 2.50 12.64 -0.37
CA LYS A 16 2.43 12.38 -1.82
C LYS A 16 1.82 11.01 -2.15
N GLY A 17 1.81 10.08 -1.19
CA GLY A 17 1.20 8.76 -1.34
C GLY A 17 -0.28 8.75 -0.96
N LYS A 18 -0.90 7.58 -1.09
CA LYS A 18 -2.25 7.29 -0.57
C LYS A 18 -2.14 6.12 0.41
N LEU A 19 -2.77 6.25 1.58
CA LEU A 19 -2.74 5.16 2.56
C LEU A 19 -3.57 3.98 2.03
N PRO A 20 -3.10 2.73 2.23
CA PRO A 20 -3.87 1.56 1.87
C PRO A 20 -5.18 1.47 2.64
N GLU A 21 -6.22 0.98 1.97
CA GLU A 21 -7.57 0.85 2.53
C GLU A 21 -8.00 -0.62 2.49
N GLN A 22 -8.74 -1.04 3.51
CA GLN A 22 -9.39 -2.34 3.54
C GLN A 22 -10.79 -2.17 2.94
N ALA A 23 -11.12 -2.91 1.87
CA ALA A 23 -12.41 -2.76 1.19
C ALA A 23 -13.58 -3.22 2.09
N HIS A 24 -13.41 -4.33 2.80
CA HIS A 24 -14.34 -4.83 3.82
C HIS A 24 -13.63 -5.24 5.11
N PRO A 25 -14.26 -5.12 6.29
CA PRO A 25 -13.62 -5.46 7.57
C PRO A 25 -13.10 -6.90 7.69
N THR A 26 -13.61 -7.81 6.87
CA THR A 26 -13.24 -9.23 6.85
C THR A 26 -12.14 -9.56 5.84
N ASP A 27 -11.70 -8.59 5.05
CA ASP A 27 -10.70 -8.85 4.02
C ASP A 27 -9.33 -9.10 4.63
N ALA A 28 -8.58 -10.05 4.07
CA ALA A 28 -7.25 -10.39 4.54
C ALA A 28 -6.16 -9.41 4.06
N GLY A 29 -6.49 -8.50 3.15
CA GLY A 29 -5.54 -7.60 2.48
C GLY A 29 -5.99 -6.14 2.48
N PHE A 30 -5.07 -5.28 2.04
CA PHE A 30 -5.31 -3.86 1.82
C PHE A 30 -4.98 -3.51 0.38
N ASP A 31 -5.80 -2.67 -0.24
CA ASP A 31 -5.56 -2.19 -1.58
C ASP A 31 -4.59 -1.00 -1.56
N VAL A 32 -3.60 -1.04 -2.46
CA VAL A 32 -2.69 0.09 -2.70
C VAL A 32 -3.16 0.88 -3.93
N GLN A 33 -3.04 2.20 -3.87
CA GLN A 33 -3.56 3.09 -4.91
C GLN A 33 -2.43 3.79 -5.64
N TYR A 34 -2.60 3.96 -6.96
CA TYR A 34 -1.73 4.80 -7.78
C TYR A 34 -1.76 6.26 -7.28
N PRO A 35 -0.61 6.86 -6.92
CA PRO A 35 -0.56 8.20 -6.33
C PRO A 35 -0.55 9.33 -7.37
N GLY A 36 -0.24 9.04 -8.64
CA GLY A 36 -0.14 10.07 -9.67
C GLY A 36 -1.49 10.65 -10.07
N GLU A 37 -1.45 11.90 -10.53
CA GLU A 37 -2.64 12.64 -11.01
C GLU A 37 -2.93 12.38 -12.49
N THR A 38 -1.94 11.88 -13.23
CA THR A 38 -2.04 11.64 -14.68
C THR A 38 -2.05 10.14 -15.00
N PRO A 39 -2.83 9.70 -15.99
CA PRO A 39 -2.81 8.31 -16.45
C PRO A 39 -1.44 7.91 -17.00
N ILE A 40 -1.02 6.68 -16.73
CA ILE A 40 0.17 6.07 -17.33
C ILE A 40 -0.30 5.10 -18.42
N GLN A 41 0.19 5.28 -19.64
CA GLN A 41 -0.01 4.30 -20.70
C GLN A 41 1.06 3.20 -20.60
N ILE A 42 0.62 1.96 -20.41
CA ILE A 42 1.50 0.78 -20.34
C ILE A 42 1.25 -0.07 -21.59
N SER A 43 2.27 -0.24 -22.42
CA SER A 43 2.18 -1.08 -23.62
C SER A 43 2.23 -2.57 -23.25
N SER A 44 1.68 -3.43 -24.12
CA SER A 44 1.79 -4.88 -23.95
C SER A 44 3.25 -5.30 -23.75
N ARG A 45 3.50 -6.11 -22.70
CA ARG A 45 4.83 -6.62 -22.29
C ARG A 45 5.80 -5.58 -21.74
N GLN A 46 5.35 -4.34 -21.52
CA GLN A 46 6.11 -3.34 -20.79
C GLN A 46 5.94 -3.55 -19.28
N THR A 47 7.01 -3.34 -18.52
CA THR A 47 6.97 -3.27 -17.05
C THR A 47 7.33 -1.86 -16.62
N VAL A 48 6.54 -1.29 -15.70
CA VAL A 48 6.77 0.02 -15.12
C VAL A 48 6.85 -0.12 -13.61
N LEU A 49 7.85 0.49 -12.99
CA LEU A 49 7.94 0.61 -11.55
C LEU A 49 7.19 1.88 -11.12
N ILE A 50 6.24 1.73 -10.20
CA ILE A 50 5.47 2.85 -9.64
C ILE A 50 5.93 3.04 -8.19
N ASP A 51 6.42 4.24 -7.88
CA ASP A 51 6.66 4.65 -6.49
C ASP A 51 5.32 5.04 -5.86
N LEU A 52 4.95 4.38 -4.76
CA LEU A 52 3.72 4.63 -4.02
C LEU A 52 3.87 5.73 -2.95
N HIS A 53 5.10 6.18 -2.69
CA HIS A 53 5.44 7.12 -1.62
C HIS A 53 4.94 6.69 -0.22
N ILE A 54 4.75 5.38 -0.03
CA ILE A 54 4.41 4.78 1.26
C ILE A 54 5.51 3.84 1.73
N THR A 55 5.79 3.86 3.04
CA THR A 55 6.71 2.92 3.68
C THR A 55 5.97 2.12 4.73
N PHE A 56 6.20 0.80 4.72
CA PHE A 56 5.67 -0.12 5.72
C PHE A 56 6.77 -0.48 6.71
N LYS A 57 6.49 -0.32 8.01
CA LYS A 57 7.31 -0.89 9.06
C LYS A 57 6.61 -2.14 9.60
N ILE A 58 7.17 -3.29 9.24
CA ILE A 58 6.69 -4.61 9.67
C ILE A 58 7.55 -5.04 10.88
N PRO A 59 6.96 -5.28 12.06
CA PRO A 59 7.71 -5.79 13.21
C PRO A 59 8.21 -7.22 12.95
N VAL A 60 9.32 -7.61 13.58
CA VAL A 60 9.84 -8.99 13.47
C VAL A 60 8.96 -9.93 14.28
N GLY A 61 8.59 -11.09 13.71
CA GLY A 61 7.77 -12.11 14.37
C GLY A 61 6.27 -12.05 14.06
N THR A 62 5.89 -11.36 12.98
CA THR A 62 4.58 -11.47 12.32
C THR A 62 4.37 -12.83 11.69
#